data_AF-A0A8C0KRU0-F1
#
_entry.id   AF-A0A8C0KRU0-F1
#
_cell.length_a   1.000
_cell.length_b   1.000
_cell.length_c   1.000
_cell.angle_alpha   90.00
_cell.angle_beta   90.00
_cell.angle_gamma   90.00
#
_symmetry.space_group_name_H-M   'P 1'
#
loop_
_entity.id
_entity.type
_entity.pdbx_description
1 polymer ?
#
loop_
_entity_poly.entity_id
_entity_poly.type
_entity_poly.pdbx_seq_one_letter_code
_entity_poly.pdbx_strand_id
1 'polypeptide(L)'
;MKLGKVEFCHFLQLIALFLCFSGMSQAELSRSRSKPYFQSGRSRTKRSWVWNQFFVLEEYMGSDPLYVGKLHSDVDKGDGSIKYILSGEGASSIFIIDENTGDIHATKRLDREEQAYYTLRAQALDRLTNKPVEPESEFVIKIQDINDNEPKFLDGPYTAGVPEMSPVGTSVVQVTATDADDPTYGNSARVVYSILQGQPYFSVEPKTGVIKTALPNMDREAKDQYLLVIQAKDMVGQNGGLSGTTSVTVTLTDVNDNPPRFPRRSYQYNVPESLPVASVVARIKAADADIGANAEMEYKIVDGDGLGIFKISVDKDTQEGIITIQKCPSPNHSIRPSASPDKLF
;
A
#
# COMPACT_ATOMS: atom_id res chain seq x y z
N MET A 1 39.39 -27.27 46.02
CA MET A 1 39.03 -26.14 45.14
C MET A 1 37.83 -25.43 45.74
N LYS A 2 38.03 -24.18 46.17
CA LYS A 2 36.99 -23.30 46.71
C LYS A 2 36.23 -22.69 45.53
N LEU A 3 34.95 -23.00 45.38
CA LEU A 3 34.03 -22.21 44.57
C LEU A 3 33.38 -21.19 45.51
N GLY A 4 33.68 -19.92 45.27
CA GLY A 4 33.23 -18.81 46.10
C GLY A 4 31.72 -18.62 46.01
N LYS A 5 31.08 -18.57 47.18
CA LYS A 5 29.77 -17.94 47.36
C LYS A 5 29.87 -16.47 46.91
N VAL A 6 28.98 -16.07 46.02
CA VAL A 6 28.66 -14.66 45.79
C VAL A 6 27.25 -14.47 46.32
N GLU A 7 27.15 -13.85 47.48
CA GLU A 7 25.88 -13.38 48.04
C GLU A 7 25.46 -12.10 47.29
N PHE A 8 24.25 -12.08 46.74
CA PHE A 8 23.53 -10.86 46.39
C PHE A 8 22.09 -10.97 46.86
N CYS A 9 21.66 -9.92 47.56
CA CYS A 9 20.38 -9.77 48.23
C CYS A 9 19.38 -9.07 47.30
N HIS A 10 18.11 -9.53 47.38
CA HIS A 10 16.88 -9.01 46.78
C HIS A 10 16.82 -8.91 45.25
N PHE A 11 16.12 -9.87 44.62
CA PHE A 11 15.11 -9.70 43.54
C PHE A 11 14.73 -11.10 43.04
N LEU A 12 13.42 -11.43 42.98
CA LEU A 12 12.88 -12.65 42.34
C LEU A 12 13.69 -12.99 41.08
N GLN A 13 14.37 -14.14 41.07
CA GLN A 13 15.09 -14.59 39.89
C GLN A 13 14.13 -15.28 38.91
N LEU A 14 13.85 -14.60 37.79
CA LEU A 14 13.24 -15.22 36.62
C LEU A 14 14.29 -16.08 35.90
N ILE A 15 14.05 -17.39 35.82
CA ILE A 15 14.82 -18.31 34.97
C ILE A 15 14.09 -18.43 33.64
N ALA A 16 14.52 -17.65 32.64
CA ALA A 16 14.17 -17.87 31.25
C ALA A 16 15.34 -18.59 30.55
N LEU A 17 15.18 -19.87 30.20
CA LEU A 17 16.07 -20.54 29.26
C LEU A 17 15.66 -20.13 27.84
N PHE A 18 16.54 -19.46 27.07
CA PHE A 18 16.86 -19.83 25.68
C PHE A 18 18.01 -18.96 25.11
N LEU A 19 18.85 -19.61 24.29
CA LEU A 19 20.05 -19.12 23.64
C LEU A 19 19.72 -18.15 22.48
N CYS A 20 20.44 -17.03 22.38
CA CYS A 20 20.54 -16.27 21.13
C CYS A 20 22.01 -15.85 20.91
N PHE A 21 22.68 -16.53 19.98
CA PHE A 21 24.00 -16.17 19.47
C PHE A 21 23.84 -15.37 18.17
N SER A 22 24.31 -14.13 18.18
CA SER A 22 24.83 -13.39 17.01
C SER A 22 25.63 -12.22 17.60
N GLY A 23 26.90 -11.98 17.31
CA GLY A 23 27.63 -12.07 16.06
C GLY A 23 28.31 -10.71 15.88
N MET A 24 29.42 -10.45 16.59
CA MET A 24 30.20 -9.21 16.41
C MET A 24 31.59 -9.54 15.85
N SER A 25 31.77 -9.13 14.60
CA SER A 25 33.02 -9.10 13.85
C SER A 25 34.02 -8.11 14.47
N GLN A 26 35.31 -8.47 14.41
CA GLN A 26 36.44 -7.65 14.83
C GLN A 26 36.78 -6.58 13.79
N ALA A 27 37.14 -5.38 14.26
CA ALA A 27 37.93 -4.42 13.48
C ALA A 27 38.91 -3.66 14.40
N GLU A 28 40.17 -4.10 14.29
CA GLU A 28 41.46 -3.39 14.29
C GLU A 28 41.76 -2.19 15.21
N LEU A 29 42.88 -2.36 15.93
CA LEU A 29 43.65 -1.34 16.62
C LEU A 29 44.45 -0.45 15.64
N SER A 30 44.42 0.87 15.87
CA SER A 30 45.64 1.68 15.75
C SER A 30 45.67 2.79 16.82
N ARG A 31 46.85 2.94 17.45
CA ARG A 31 47.14 3.92 18.49
C ARG A 31 47.52 5.25 17.88
N SER A 32 47.02 6.36 18.44
CA SER A 32 47.81 7.59 18.58
C SER A 32 47.31 8.40 19.78
N ARG A 33 48.27 8.88 20.58
CA ARG A 33 48.08 9.54 21.88
C ARG A 33 47.79 11.03 21.69
N SER A 34 46.78 11.54 22.40
CA SER A 34 46.90 12.77 23.20
C SER A 34 45.67 12.89 24.11
N LYS A 35 45.90 13.02 25.42
CA LYS A 35 44.85 13.34 26.41
C LYS A 35 44.82 14.86 26.58
N PRO A 36 43.64 15.47 26.58
CA PRO A 36 43.35 16.57 27.47
C PRO A 36 42.38 16.12 28.57
N TYR A 37 42.65 16.62 29.77
CA TYR A 37 41.92 16.37 30.99
C TYR A 37 40.52 17.02 30.88
N PHE A 38 39.48 16.20 30.70
CA PHE A 38 38.09 16.64 30.79
C PHE A 38 37.46 15.92 31.98
N GLN A 39 37.17 16.67 33.05
CA GLN A 39 36.27 16.17 34.09
C GLN A 39 34.86 16.11 33.51
N SER A 40 34.56 15.01 32.82
CA SER A 40 33.17 14.63 32.55
C SER A 40 32.71 13.79 33.73
N GLY A 41 31.79 14.34 34.53
CA GLY A 41 30.93 13.54 35.39
C GLY A 41 30.12 12.60 34.49
N ARG A 42 30.67 11.44 34.15
CA ARG A 42 29.92 10.37 33.50
C ARG A 42 28.96 9.82 34.55
N SER A 43 27.74 10.32 34.56
CA SER A 43 26.63 9.58 35.14
C SER A 43 26.52 8.28 34.35
N ARG A 44 27.06 7.20 34.94
CA ARG A 44 26.82 5.85 34.45
C ARG A 44 25.36 5.55 34.73
N THR A 45 24.50 5.68 33.73
CA THR A 45 23.20 5.01 33.75
C THR A 45 23.48 3.53 33.89
N LYS A 46 23.23 2.99 35.08
CA LYS A 46 23.31 1.55 35.34
C LYS A 46 22.27 0.92 34.41
N ARG A 47 22.72 0.07 33.48
CA ARG A 47 21.79 -0.70 32.63
C ARG A 47 20.87 -1.47 33.58
N SER A 48 19.59 -1.15 33.57
CA SER A 48 18.56 -1.94 34.24
C SER A 48 18.15 -3.04 33.27
N TRP A 49 18.33 -4.29 33.68
CA TRP A 49 17.83 -5.42 32.92
C TRP A 49 16.33 -5.55 33.18
N VAL A 50 15.54 -5.70 32.12
CA VAL A 50 14.10 -5.93 32.19
C VAL A 50 13.88 -7.43 32.12
N TRP A 51 13.54 -8.05 33.26
CA TRP A 51 13.29 -9.49 33.37
C TRP A 51 11.80 -9.81 33.57
N ASN A 52 10.93 -8.81 33.69
CA ASN A 52 9.51 -8.97 34.03
C ASN A 52 8.61 -9.14 32.79
N GLN A 53 9.06 -9.90 31.79
CA GLN A 53 8.26 -10.19 30.59
C GLN A 53 8.33 -11.67 30.19
N PHE A 54 7.18 -12.22 29.82
CA PHE A 54 7.05 -13.55 29.19
C PHE A 54 6.58 -13.39 27.74
N PHE A 55 6.87 -14.38 26.92
CA PHE A 55 6.46 -14.44 25.52
C PHE A 55 5.68 -15.74 25.28
N VAL A 56 4.53 -15.63 24.62
CA VAL A 56 3.63 -16.76 24.34
C VAL A 56 3.18 -16.63 22.90
N LEU A 57 3.34 -17.68 22.10
CA LEU A 57 2.82 -17.70 20.73
C LEU A 57 1.28 -17.70 20.76
N GLU A 58 0.67 -16.97 19.84
CA GLU A 58 -0.77 -17.02 19.66
C GLU A 58 -1.27 -18.34 19.07
N GLU A 59 -2.60 -18.50 19.01
CA GLU A 59 -3.27 -19.58 18.27
C GLU A 59 -2.88 -21.03 18.62
N TYR A 60 -2.25 -21.29 19.78
CA TYR A 60 -1.88 -22.67 20.15
C TYR A 60 -3.11 -23.60 20.23
N MET A 61 -3.13 -24.61 19.35
CA MET A 61 -4.26 -25.51 19.14
C MET A 61 -4.26 -26.77 20.02
N GLY A 62 -3.42 -26.85 21.05
CA GLY A 62 -3.36 -28.01 21.95
C GLY A 62 -4.60 -28.16 22.84
N SER A 63 -4.90 -29.40 23.25
CA SER A 63 -5.92 -29.69 24.28
C SER A 63 -5.44 -29.32 25.69
N ASP A 64 -4.13 -29.21 25.87
CA ASP A 64 -3.50 -28.99 27.16
C ASP A 64 -3.20 -27.49 27.35
N PRO A 65 -3.33 -26.98 28.59
CA PRO A 65 -2.96 -25.59 28.91
C PRO A 65 -1.52 -25.29 28.46
N LEU A 66 -1.33 -24.19 27.74
CA LEU A 66 -0.04 -23.80 27.20
C LEU A 66 0.84 -23.22 28.32
N TYR A 67 1.97 -23.85 28.60
CA TYR A 67 2.93 -23.34 29.59
C TYR A 67 3.55 -22.01 29.13
N VAL A 68 3.43 -20.99 29.97
CA VAL A 68 3.92 -19.62 29.72
C VAL A 68 5.28 -19.40 30.38
N GLY A 69 5.44 -19.88 31.60
CA GLY A 69 6.61 -19.62 32.41
C GLY A 69 6.36 -19.93 33.88
N LYS A 70 7.39 -19.73 34.70
CA LYS A 70 7.35 -20.02 36.13
C LYS A 70 7.79 -18.81 36.92
N LEU A 71 7.03 -18.50 37.96
CA LEU A 71 7.45 -17.56 38.99
C LEU A 71 8.12 -18.30 40.13
N HIS A 72 9.12 -17.67 40.73
CA HIS A 72 9.86 -18.25 41.83
C HIS A 72 10.31 -17.17 42.81
N SER A 73 10.01 -17.39 44.08
CA SER A 73 10.54 -16.61 45.19
C SER A 73 11.84 -17.24 45.70
N ASP A 74 12.89 -16.45 45.92
CA ASP A 74 14.14 -16.97 46.49
C ASP A 74 13.96 -17.52 47.93
N VAL A 75 12.84 -17.18 48.58
CA VAL A 75 12.45 -17.67 49.92
C VAL A 75 11.85 -19.08 49.85
N ASP A 76 11.31 -19.46 48.69
CA ASP A 76 10.67 -20.76 48.47
C ASP A 76 11.72 -21.88 48.33
N LYS A 77 11.70 -22.80 49.29
CA LYS A 77 12.62 -23.95 49.33
C LYS A 77 12.09 -25.16 48.55
N GLY A 78 10.91 -25.06 47.93
CA GLY A 78 10.23 -26.17 47.28
C GLY A 78 9.64 -27.19 48.26
N ASP A 79 9.42 -26.79 49.52
CA ASP A 79 8.79 -27.62 50.56
C ASP A 79 7.27 -27.38 50.68
N GLY A 80 6.70 -26.57 49.80
CA GLY A 80 5.27 -26.22 49.78
C GLY A 80 4.86 -25.23 50.87
N SER A 81 5.82 -24.55 51.53
CA SER A 81 5.55 -23.50 52.50
C SER A 81 5.06 -22.20 51.86
N ILE A 82 5.40 -21.97 50.58
CA ILE A 82 5.01 -20.79 49.82
C ILE A 82 3.85 -21.14 48.88
N LYS A 83 2.89 -20.22 48.80
CA LYS A 83 1.75 -20.25 47.90
C LYS A 83 1.82 -19.07 46.94
N TYR A 84 1.76 -19.33 45.64
CA TYR A 84 1.71 -18.29 44.60
C TYR A 84 0.27 -17.96 44.21
N ILE A 85 -0.02 -16.66 44.05
CA ILE A 85 -1.31 -16.16 43.60
C ILE A 85 -1.09 -15.17 42.45
N LEU A 86 -1.94 -15.26 41.43
CA LEU A 86 -1.94 -14.41 40.25
C LEU A 86 -3.18 -13.50 40.25
N SER A 87 -3.01 -12.25 39.87
CA SER A 87 -4.07 -11.25 39.72
C SER A 87 -3.78 -10.33 38.53
N GLY A 88 -4.76 -9.55 38.08
CA GLY A 88 -4.64 -8.65 36.94
C GLY A 88 -5.46 -9.11 35.72
N GLU A 89 -5.06 -8.67 34.54
CA GLU A 89 -5.80 -8.89 33.29
C GLU A 89 -5.78 -10.36 32.87
N GLY A 90 -6.94 -10.98 32.71
CA GLY A 90 -7.04 -12.38 32.32
C GLY A 90 -6.64 -13.39 33.41
N ALA A 91 -6.28 -12.95 34.61
CA ALA A 91 -5.97 -13.85 35.73
C ALA A 91 -7.19 -14.73 36.08
N SER A 92 -6.95 -16.00 36.37
CA SER A 92 -7.95 -17.04 36.65
C SER A 92 -8.94 -17.36 35.52
N SER A 93 -8.91 -16.63 34.39
CA SER A 93 -9.81 -16.84 33.25
C SER A 93 -9.08 -17.25 31.97
N ILE A 94 -7.94 -16.62 31.68
CA ILE A 94 -7.05 -16.90 30.55
C ILE A 94 -5.75 -17.50 31.09
N PHE A 95 -5.17 -16.90 32.13
CA PHE A 95 -3.94 -17.36 32.76
C PHE A 95 -4.22 -17.93 34.14
N ILE A 96 -3.77 -19.16 34.37
CA ILE A 96 -3.80 -19.83 35.66
C ILE A 96 -2.38 -20.01 36.18
N ILE A 97 -2.21 -19.95 37.49
CA ILE A 97 -0.95 -20.28 38.15
C ILE A 97 -1.16 -21.49 39.04
N ASP A 98 -0.24 -22.45 39.00
CA ASP A 98 -0.18 -23.50 40.02
C ASP A 98 0.32 -22.86 41.32
N GLU A 99 -0.52 -22.92 42.35
CA GLU A 99 -0.25 -22.26 43.61
C GLU A 99 0.97 -22.84 44.36
N ASN A 100 1.39 -24.07 44.07
CA ASN A 100 2.51 -24.74 44.74
C ASN A 100 3.80 -24.62 43.94
N THR A 101 3.73 -24.70 42.61
CA THR A 101 4.93 -24.67 41.77
C THR A 101 5.26 -23.27 41.27
N GLY A 102 4.25 -22.40 41.11
CA GLY A 102 4.41 -21.10 40.45
C GLY A 102 4.37 -21.17 38.92
N ASP A 103 4.03 -22.33 38.35
CA ASP A 103 3.93 -22.51 36.89
C ASP A 103 2.66 -21.84 36.36
N ILE A 104 2.82 -20.99 35.36
CA ILE A 104 1.76 -20.24 34.70
C ILE A 104 1.40 -20.94 33.39
N HIS A 105 0.10 -21.15 33.17
CA HIS A 105 -0.42 -21.71 31.93
C HIS A 105 -1.53 -20.83 31.36
N ALA A 106 -1.60 -20.74 30.04
CA ALA A 106 -2.74 -20.19 29.32
C ALA A 106 -3.75 -21.30 29.04
N THR A 107 -5.01 -21.09 29.41
CA THR A 107 -6.10 -22.08 29.27
C THR A 107 -7.03 -21.79 28.10
N LYS A 108 -6.86 -20.64 27.46
CA LYS A 108 -7.61 -20.20 26.29
C LYS A 108 -6.68 -19.92 25.13
N ARG A 109 -7.24 -19.95 23.93
CA ARG A 109 -6.58 -19.41 22.74
C ARG A 109 -6.33 -17.92 22.95
N LEU A 110 -5.16 -17.50 22.52
CA LEU A 110 -4.71 -16.12 22.55
C LEU A 110 -4.68 -15.65 21.10
N ASP A 111 -5.10 -14.43 20.88
CA ASP A 111 -5.14 -13.73 19.60
C ASP A 111 -4.48 -12.37 19.86
N ARG A 112 -3.40 -12.09 19.14
CA ARG A 112 -2.59 -10.88 19.28
C ARG A 112 -3.32 -9.67 18.71
N GLU A 113 -4.10 -9.84 17.64
CA GLU A 113 -4.91 -8.78 17.03
C GLU A 113 -6.04 -8.35 17.96
N GLU A 114 -6.58 -9.27 18.77
CA GLU A 114 -7.50 -8.94 19.86
C GLU A 114 -6.78 -8.26 21.04
N GLN A 115 -5.73 -8.89 21.57
CA GLN A 115 -4.96 -8.34 22.70
C GLN A 115 -3.50 -8.83 22.74
N ALA A 116 -2.59 -7.96 22.29
CA ALA A 116 -1.14 -8.26 22.21
C ALA A 116 -0.40 -8.34 23.57
N TYR A 117 -0.96 -7.77 24.64
CA TYR A 117 -0.30 -7.67 25.95
C TYR A 117 -1.27 -7.85 27.11
N TYR A 118 -0.82 -8.57 28.14
CA TYR A 118 -1.53 -8.72 29.40
C TYR A 118 -0.65 -8.27 30.56
N THR A 119 -1.14 -7.33 31.36
CA THR A 119 -0.44 -6.87 32.56
C THR A 119 -0.95 -7.64 33.77
N LEU A 120 -0.06 -8.41 34.40
CA LEU A 120 -0.36 -9.29 35.51
C LEU A 120 0.48 -8.97 36.73
N ARG A 121 -0.03 -9.36 37.89
CA ARG A 121 0.62 -9.20 39.18
C ARG A 121 0.62 -10.52 39.93
N ALA A 122 1.75 -10.83 40.54
CA ALA A 122 1.90 -12.02 41.35
C ALA A 122 2.32 -11.69 42.78
N GLN A 123 1.83 -12.52 43.70
CA GLN A 123 2.20 -12.49 45.11
C GLN A 123 2.63 -13.89 45.57
N ALA A 124 3.72 -13.92 46.34
CA ALA A 124 4.13 -15.10 47.09
C ALA A 124 3.69 -14.92 48.55
N LEU A 125 2.87 -15.84 49.06
CA LEU A 125 2.35 -15.82 50.42
C LEU A 125 2.87 -17.02 51.20
N ASP A 126 3.12 -16.84 52.50
CA ASP A 126 3.32 -17.96 53.42
C ASP A 126 1.99 -18.71 53.60
N ARG A 127 2.00 -20.03 53.41
CA ARG A 127 0.78 -20.86 53.34
C ARG A 127 0.03 -20.96 54.67
N LEU A 128 0.73 -20.83 55.80
CA LEU A 128 0.11 -20.93 57.13
C LEU A 128 -0.48 -19.60 57.56
N THR A 129 0.21 -18.50 57.27
CA THR A 129 -0.15 -17.17 57.76
C THR A 129 -0.90 -16.33 56.74
N ASN A 130 -0.91 -16.73 55.46
CA ASN A 130 -1.38 -15.95 54.30
C ASN A 130 -0.78 -14.54 54.23
N LYS A 131 0.40 -14.34 54.82
CA LYS A 131 1.11 -13.06 54.77
C LYS A 131 2.05 -13.05 53.55
N PRO A 132 2.17 -11.91 52.84
CA PRO A 132 3.14 -11.77 51.77
C PRO A 132 4.56 -11.99 52.30
N VAL A 133 5.29 -12.90 51.66
CA VAL A 133 6.73 -13.10 51.93
C VAL A 133 7.59 -12.16 51.08
N GLU A 134 7.04 -11.66 49.99
CA GLU A 134 7.64 -10.72 49.07
C GLU A 134 6.63 -9.65 48.64
N PRO A 135 7.09 -8.45 48.22
CA PRO A 135 6.21 -7.46 47.64
C PRO A 135 5.59 -7.98 46.34
N GLU A 136 4.38 -7.50 46.04
CA GLU A 136 3.71 -7.79 44.77
C GLU A 136 4.59 -7.37 43.58
N SER A 137 4.69 -8.25 42.59
CA SER A 137 5.51 -8.04 41.39
C SER A 137 4.63 -7.95 40.15
N GLU A 138 4.80 -6.88 39.38
CA GLU A 138 4.11 -6.66 38.11
C GLU A 138 4.97 -7.11 36.92
N PHE A 139 4.37 -7.86 36.01
CA PHE A 139 5.01 -8.38 34.82
C PHE A 139 4.04 -8.39 33.64
N VAL A 140 4.58 -8.48 32.43
CA VAL A 140 3.79 -8.46 31.19
C VAL A 140 3.93 -9.78 30.46
N ILE A 141 2.82 -10.36 30.03
CA ILE A 141 2.83 -11.43 29.02
C ILE A 141 2.63 -10.79 27.66
N LYS A 142 3.60 -10.99 26.76
CA LYS A 142 3.55 -10.53 25.37
C LYS A 142 3.13 -11.67 24.48
N ILE A 143 2.12 -11.45 23.66
CA ILE A 143 1.70 -12.42 22.66
C ILE A 143 2.59 -12.27 21.43
N GLN A 144 3.19 -13.37 20.98
CA GLN A 144 4.01 -13.44 19.80
C GLN A 144 3.16 -13.83 18.60
N ASP A 145 3.34 -13.03 17.57
CA ASP A 145 2.66 -13.11 16.29
C ASP A 145 2.93 -14.41 15.53
N ILE A 146 1.89 -14.92 14.88
CA ILE A 146 1.91 -15.95 13.85
C ILE A 146 1.27 -15.33 12.60
N ASN A 147 1.79 -15.65 11.43
CA ASN A 147 1.27 -15.13 10.18
C ASN A 147 -0.07 -15.79 9.78
N ASP A 148 -1.18 -15.35 10.37
CA ASP A 148 -2.53 -15.88 10.17
C ASP A 148 -3.50 -14.87 9.55
N ASN A 149 -3.13 -13.58 9.45
CA ASN A 149 -3.88 -12.59 8.71
C ASN A 149 -3.31 -12.40 7.29
N GLU A 150 -4.20 -12.38 6.30
CA GLU A 150 -3.81 -12.04 4.93
C GLU A 150 -3.86 -10.52 4.69
N PRO A 151 -3.01 -9.97 3.78
CA PRO A 151 -3.08 -8.57 3.40
C PRO A 151 -4.43 -8.19 2.81
N LYS A 152 -5.05 -7.12 3.32
CA LYS A 152 -6.34 -6.59 2.86
C LYS A 152 -6.17 -5.21 2.25
N PHE A 153 -6.67 -5.03 1.03
CA PHE A 153 -6.70 -3.71 0.40
C PHE A 153 -7.70 -2.80 1.13
N LEU A 154 -7.30 -1.55 1.38
CA LEU A 154 -8.13 -0.56 2.09
C LEU A 154 -9.37 -0.16 1.27
N ASP A 155 -9.14 0.08 -0.01
CA ASP A 155 -10.19 0.37 -1.00
C ASP A 155 -10.22 -0.71 -2.08
N GLY A 156 -11.29 -0.71 -2.88
CA GLY A 156 -11.41 -1.58 -4.05
C GLY A 156 -12.86 -1.84 -4.43
N PRO A 157 -13.17 -2.04 -5.73
CA PRO A 157 -12.27 -1.93 -6.89
C PRO A 157 -11.83 -0.47 -7.16
N TYR A 158 -10.66 -0.27 -7.77
CA TYR A 158 -10.12 1.06 -8.09
C TYR A 158 -10.42 1.44 -9.54
N THR A 159 -10.58 2.75 -9.78
CA THR A 159 -10.63 3.33 -11.13
C THR A 159 -9.62 4.47 -11.24
N ALA A 160 -8.98 4.59 -12.41
CA ALA A 160 -8.00 5.63 -12.67
C ALA A 160 -7.97 6.04 -14.13
N GLY A 161 -7.63 7.31 -14.38
CA GLY A 161 -7.39 7.84 -15.72
C GLY A 161 -5.91 8.15 -15.94
N VAL A 162 -5.38 7.89 -17.12
CA VAL A 162 -4.03 8.32 -17.52
C VAL A 162 -4.07 8.84 -18.96
N PRO A 163 -3.42 9.97 -19.29
CA PRO A 163 -3.33 10.42 -20.67
C PRO A 163 -2.73 9.35 -21.57
N GLU A 164 -3.33 9.17 -22.74
CA GLU A 164 -2.71 8.35 -23.76
C GLU A 164 -1.34 8.91 -24.17
N MET A 165 -0.53 8.06 -24.80
CA MET A 165 0.86 8.35 -25.17
C MET A 165 1.76 8.82 -24.01
N SER A 166 1.32 8.67 -22.76
CA SER A 166 2.11 8.99 -21.59
C SER A 166 3.46 8.27 -21.62
N PRO A 167 4.56 8.94 -21.23
CA PRO A 167 5.87 8.30 -21.20
C PRO A 167 5.89 7.16 -20.18
N VAL A 168 6.79 6.21 -20.39
CA VAL A 168 7.03 5.11 -19.45
C VAL A 168 7.39 5.67 -18.06
N GLY A 169 6.79 5.12 -17.02
CA GLY A 169 6.99 5.53 -15.64
C GLY A 169 6.02 6.60 -15.14
N THR A 170 5.04 7.01 -15.95
CA THR A 170 3.98 7.93 -15.54
C THR A 170 3.11 7.28 -14.46
N SER A 171 2.93 7.98 -13.34
CA SER A 171 2.12 7.49 -12.21
C SER A 171 0.63 7.52 -12.55
N VAL A 172 -0.07 6.43 -12.28
CA VAL A 172 -1.50 6.27 -12.59
C VAL A 172 -2.34 6.36 -11.31
N VAL A 173 -2.11 5.44 -10.37
CA VAL A 173 -2.82 5.36 -9.09
C VAL A 173 -1.96 4.60 -8.08
N GLN A 174 -2.17 4.85 -6.79
CA GLN A 174 -1.54 4.09 -5.72
C GLN A 174 -2.59 3.21 -5.04
N VAL A 175 -2.33 1.91 -4.96
CA VAL A 175 -3.13 0.99 -4.15
C VAL A 175 -2.46 0.77 -2.79
N THR A 176 -3.27 0.57 -1.76
CA THR A 176 -2.77 0.33 -0.40
C THR A 176 -3.46 -0.89 0.19
N ALA A 177 -2.67 -1.80 0.72
CA ALA A 177 -3.08 -2.93 1.52
C ALA A 177 -2.41 -2.88 2.89
N THR A 178 -3.14 -3.36 3.89
CA THR A 178 -2.69 -3.50 5.27
C THR A 178 -2.80 -4.94 5.69
N ASP A 179 -1.83 -5.37 6.48
CA ASP A 179 -1.83 -6.66 7.13
C ASP A 179 -2.01 -6.43 8.64
N ALA A 180 -2.77 -7.29 9.31
CA ALA A 180 -3.11 -7.12 10.72
C ALA A 180 -2.01 -7.66 11.64
N ASP A 181 -1.14 -8.54 11.13
CA ASP A 181 -0.03 -9.17 11.85
C ASP A 181 1.01 -8.14 12.35
N ASP A 182 2.00 -8.58 13.12
CA ASP A 182 2.98 -7.71 13.76
C ASP A 182 3.93 -7.07 12.71
N PRO A 183 3.91 -5.73 12.56
CA PRO A 183 4.81 -5.05 11.62
C PRO A 183 6.23 -4.88 12.17
N THR A 184 6.43 -5.09 13.48
CA THR A 184 7.68 -4.78 14.19
C THR A 184 8.66 -5.95 14.18
N TYR A 185 8.18 -7.16 14.39
CA TYR A 185 9.00 -8.37 14.45
C TYR A 185 8.74 -9.26 13.24
N GLY A 186 9.81 -9.79 12.65
CA GLY A 186 9.70 -10.67 11.49
C GLY A 186 9.22 -9.96 10.22
N ASN A 187 8.53 -10.71 9.38
CA ASN A 187 8.06 -10.26 8.08
C ASN A 187 6.55 -10.49 7.90
N SER A 188 5.81 -10.90 8.93
CA SER A 188 4.40 -11.28 8.82
C SER A 188 3.59 -10.16 8.17
N ALA A 189 3.54 -8.97 8.76
CA ALA A 189 2.83 -7.85 8.14
C ALA A 189 3.57 -7.09 7.00
N ARG A 190 4.69 -7.62 6.47
CA ARG A 190 5.48 -6.92 5.43
C ARG A 190 4.99 -7.26 4.03
N VAL A 191 4.13 -6.39 3.53
CA VAL A 191 3.49 -6.53 2.21
C VAL A 191 4.40 -6.09 1.05
N VAL A 192 4.35 -6.87 -0.03
CA VAL A 192 4.92 -6.53 -1.34
C VAL A 192 3.83 -6.63 -2.41
N TYR A 193 3.76 -5.62 -3.26
CA TYR A 193 2.81 -5.55 -4.36
C TYR A 193 3.36 -6.18 -5.64
N SER A 194 2.50 -6.89 -6.36
CA SER A 194 2.78 -7.40 -7.69
C SER A 194 1.54 -7.35 -8.58
N ILE A 195 1.71 -7.52 -9.87
CA ILE A 195 0.64 -7.44 -10.85
C ILE A 195 0.45 -8.80 -11.51
N LEU A 196 -0.73 -9.38 -11.32
CA LEU A 196 -1.11 -10.68 -11.86
C LEU A 196 -1.67 -10.55 -13.28
N GLN A 197 -2.35 -9.44 -13.58
CA GLN A 197 -2.91 -9.13 -14.89
C GLN A 197 -2.71 -7.66 -15.22
N GLY A 198 -2.37 -7.35 -16.47
CA GLY A 198 -2.14 -5.98 -16.95
C GLY A 198 -0.76 -5.74 -17.55
N GLN A 199 0.15 -6.71 -17.43
CA GLN A 199 1.40 -6.75 -18.19
C GLN A 199 1.13 -6.87 -19.71
N PRO A 200 1.97 -6.28 -20.58
CA PRO A 200 3.16 -5.48 -20.27
C PRO A 200 2.88 -3.97 -20.09
N TYR A 201 1.61 -3.54 -20.13
CA TYR A 201 1.22 -2.12 -20.22
C TYR A 201 1.50 -1.31 -18.96
N PHE A 202 1.37 -1.93 -17.79
CA PHE A 202 1.58 -1.28 -16.49
C PHE A 202 2.58 -2.03 -15.63
N SER A 203 3.18 -1.34 -14.68
CA SER A 203 4.03 -1.90 -13.63
C SER A 203 3.53 -1.40 -12.27
N VAL A 204 3.84 -2.13 -11.20
CA VAL A 204 3.53 -1.70 -9.83
C VAL A 204 4.82 -1.64 -9.03
N GLU A 205 5.02 -0.55 -8.30
CA GLU A 205 6.16 -0.39 -7.40
C GLU A 205 5.97 -1.31 -6.18
N PRO A 206 6.84 -2.33 -5.97
CA PRO A 206 6.56 -3.41 -5.03
C PRO A 206 6.43 -2.98 -3.57
N LYS A 207 7.00 -1.84 -3.18
CA LYS A 207 6.97 -1.35 -1.79
C LYS A 207 5.88 -0.32 -1.51
N THR A 208 5.45 0.41 -2.53
CA THR A 208 4.55 1.56 -2.35
C THR A 208 3.16 1.32 -2.93
N GLY A 209 3.01 0.33 -3.82
CA GLY A 209 1.74 0.07 -4.51
C GLY A 209 1.42 1.09 -5.60
N VAL A 210 2.37 1.97 -5.96
CA VAL A 210 2.19 2.93 -7.06
C VAL A 210 2.24 2.20 -8.40
N ILE A 211 1.14 2.27 -9.14
CA ILE A 211 1.02 1.73 -10.49
C ILE A 211 1.48 2.79 -11.50
N LYS A 212 2.34 2.39 -12.44
CA LYS A 212 2.93 3.24 -13.46
C LYS A 212 2.77 2.64 -14.86
N THR A 213 2.75 3.47 -15.89
CA THR A 213 2.86 3.02 -17.28
C THR A 213 4.19 2.30 -17.51
N ALA A 214 4.16 1.18 -18.22
CA ALA A 214 5.34 0.35 -18.52
C ALA A 214 5.62 0.24 -20.03
N LEU A 215 4.64 0.57 -20.88
CA LEU A 215 4.82 0.71 -22.32
C LEU A 215 4.65 2.16 -22.77
N PRO A 216 5.44 2.62 -23.75
CA PRO A 216 5.21 3.89 -24.42
C PRO A 216 4.03 3.78 -25.40
N ASN A 217 3.51 4.93 -25.83
CA ASN A 217 2.58 5.07 -26.94
C ASN A 217 1.32 4.19 -26.80
N MET A 218 0.79 4.09 -25.58
CA MET A 218 -0.54 3.51 -25.37
C MET A 218 -1.56 4.46 -25.96
N ASP A 219 -2.30 3.99 -26.95
CA ASP A 219 -3.19 4.78 -27.82
C ASP A 219 -4.65 4.40 -27.51
N ARG A 220 -5.47 5.41 -27.25
CA ARG A 220 -6.87 5.28 -26.82
C ARG A 220 -7.75 4.82 -27.98
N GLU A 221 -7.50 5.28 -29.20
CA GLU A 221 -8.20 4.88 -30.42
C GLU A 221 -8.01 3.38 -30.71
N ALA A 222 -6.87 2.81 -30.30
CA ALA A 222 -6.62 1.38 -30.36
C ALA A 222 -7.25 0.61 -29.18
N LYS A 223 -7.09 1.09 -27.94
CA LYS A 223 -7.66 0.49 -26.73
C LYS A 223 -7.75 1.50 -25.59
N ASP A 224 -8.98 1.80 -25.18
CA ASP A 224 -9.29 2.82 -24.18
C ASP A 224 -9.27 2.34 -22.72
N GLN A 225 -9.43 1.04 -22.46
CA GLN A 225 -9.54 0.50 -21.09
C GLN A 225 -8.66 -0.73 -20.82
N TYR A 226 -8.07 -0.75 -19.63
CA TYR A 226 -7.21 -1.81 -19.14
C TYR A 226 -7.64 -2.26 -17.75
N LEU A 227 -7.98 -3.55 -17.62
CA LEU A 227 -8.22 -4.17 -16.32
C LEU A 227 -6.91 -4.76 -15.77
N LEU A 228 -6.51 -4.29 -14.59
CA LEU A 228 -5.37 -4.79 -13.84
C LEU A 228 -5.85 -5.60 -12.64
N VAL A 229 -5.13 -6.67 -12.32
CA VAL A 229 -5.31 -7.42 -11.07
C VAL A 229 -4.02 -7.29 -10.27
N ILE A 230 -4.10 -6.63 -9.13
CA ILE A 230 -2.97 -6.37 -8.24
C ILE A 230 -3.04 -7.33 -7.06
N GLN A 231 -1.89 -7.89 -6.71
CA GLN A 231 -1.71 -8.74 -5.54
C GLN A 231 -0.89 -8.00 -4.50
N ALA A 232 -1.34 -8.05 -3.25
CA ALA A 232 -0.56 -7.71 -2.07
C ALA A 232 -0.21 -9.04 -1.38
N LYS A 233 1.09 -9.33 -1.22
CA LYS A 233 1.56 -10.56 -0.59
C LYS A 233 2.44 -10.23 0.61
N ASP A 234 2.14 -10.84 1.74
CA ASP A 234 2.86 -10.68 3.00
C ASP A 234 4.25 -11.37 2.94
N MET A 235 4.95 -11.46 4.07
CA MET A 235 6.26 -12.15 4.16
C MET A 235 7.29 -11.66 3.12
N VAL A 236 7.21 -10.40 2.69
CA VAL A 236 8.04 -9.82 1.61
C VAL A 236 7.90 -10.61 0.28
N GLY A 237 6.72 -11.19 0.04
CA GLY A 237 6.40 -11.99 -1.14
C GLY A 237 6.96 -13.42 -1.14
N GLN A 238 7.56 -13.89 -0.03
CA GLN A 238 8.19 -15.22 0.06
C GLN A 238 7.19 -16.38 -0.10
N ASN A 239 7.71 -17.58 -0.40
CA ASN A 239 6.89 -18.79 -0.44
C ASN A 239 6.41 -19.12 0.98
N GLY A 240 5.10 -19.32 1.14
CA GLY A 240 4.45 -19.49 2.44
C GLY A 240 3.64 -18.28 2.89
N GLY A 241 3.86 -17.12 2.26
CA GLY A 241 3.09 -15.92 2.55
C GLY A 241 1.66 -15.93 1.99
N LEU A 242 0.73 -15.30 2.71
CA LEU A 242 -0.66 -15.07 2.34
C LEU A 242 -0.78 -13.86 1.40
N SER A 243 -1.89 -13.80 0.65
CA SER A 243 -2.06 -12.76 -0.36
C SER A 243 -3.50 -12.33 -0.55
N GLY A 244 -3.73 -11.01 -0.54
CA GLY A 244 -4.96 -10.40 -1.03
C GLY A 244 -4.83 -9.94 -2.49
N THR A 245 -5.97 -9.79 -3.16
CA THR A 245 -6.02 -9.24 -4.53
C THR A 245 -7.08 -8.16 -4.67
N THR A 246 -6.86 -7.21 -5.58
CA THR A 246 -7.83 -6.18 -5.96
C THR A 246 -7.77 -5.88 -7.45
N SER A 247 -8.86 -5.36 -8.01
CA SER A 247 -8.92 -4.94 -9.41
C SER A 247 -8.78 -3.42 -9.56
N VAL A 248 -8.09 -3.01 -10.63
CA VAL A 248 -7.91 -1.60 -11.01
C VAL A 248 -8.30 -1.46 -12.47
N THR A 249 -9.31 -0.63 -12.75
CA THR A 249 -9.69 -0.28 -14.13
C THR A 249 -9.02 1.03 -14.50
N VAL A 250 -8.10 0.98 -15.46
CA VAL A 250 -7.42 2.15 -16.01
C VAL A 250 -8.03 2.54 -17.35
N THR A 251 -8.45 3.79 -17.47
CA THR A 251 -8.98 4.38 -18.72
C THR A 251 -7.96 5.36 -19.29
N LEU A 252 -7.66 5.25 -20.58
CA LEU A 252 -6.86 6.25 -21.28
C LEU A 252 -7.69 7.50 -21.52
N THR A 253 -7.16 8.66 -21.14
CA THR A 253 -7.78 9.95 -21.45
C THR A 253 -7.21 10.50 -22.75
N ASP A 254 -8.12 11.04 -23.55
CA ASP A 254 -7.87 11.55 -24.90
C ASP A 254 -6.83 12.69 -24.93
N VAL A 255 -5.92 12.63 -25.89
CA VAL A 255 -4.95 13.68 -26.26
C VAL A 255 -5.17 13.99 -27.73
N ASN A 256 -5.09 15.28 -28.10
CA ASN A 256 -5.29 15.68 -29.50
C ASN A 256 -4.09 15.29 -30.36
N ASP A 257 -4.07 14.06 -30.88
CA ASP A 257 -3.02 13.51 -31.71
C ASP A 257 -3.52 13.08 -33.11
N ASN A 258 -4.83 13.02 -33.32
CA ASN A 258 -5.42 12.75 -34.62
C ASN A 258 -5.90 14.03 -35.30
N PRO A 259 -5.27 14.48 -36.41
CA PRO A 259 -5.78 15.64 -37.13
C PRO A 259 -7.05 15.28 -37.92
N PRO A 260 -8.03 16.21 -38.04
CA PRO A 260 -9.22 16.00 -38.86
C PRO A 260 -8.89 15.69 -40.32
N ARG A 261 -9.55 14.70 -40.92
CA ARG A 261 -9.34 14.30 -42.33
C ARG A 261 -10.64 14.26 -43.12
N PHE A 262 -10.63 14.85 -44.32
CA PHE A 262 -11.71 14.67 -45.27
C PHE A 262 -11.66 13.25 -45.89
N PRO A 263 -12.77 12.49 -45.91
CA PRO A 263 -12.82 11.17 -46.53
C PRO A 263 -12.51 11.16 -48.04
N ARG A 264 -12.74 12.29 -48.72
CA ARG A 264 -12.48 12.46 -50.16
C ARG A 264 -11.49 13.59 -50.39
N ARG A 265 -10.60 13.42 -51.39
CA ARG A 265 -9.64 14.45 -51.81
C ARG A 265 -10.29 15.62 -52.55
N SER A 266 -11.41 15.37 -53.20
CA SER A 266 -12.16 16.36 -53.96
C SER A 266 -13.65 16.05 -53.90
N TYR A 267 -14.46 17.10 -53.81
CA TYR A 267 -15.91 17.04 -53.88
C TYR A 267 -16.35 17.84 -55.12
N GLN A 268 -17.32 17.33 -55.86
CA GLN A 268 -17.89 17.99 -57.04
C GLN A 268 -19.40 18.14 -56.83
N TYR A 269 -19.90 19.36 -57.04
CA TYR A 269 -21.30 19.70 -56.89
C TYR A 269 -21.74 20.54 -58.10
N ASN A 270 -22.92 20.22 -58.65
CA ASN A 270 -23.53 21.00 -59.70
C ASN A 270 -24.57 21.93 -59.07
N VAL A 271 -24.43 23.23 -59.31
CA VAL A 271 -25.26 24.26 -58.70
C VAL A 271 -25.90 25.11 -59.81
N PRO A 272 -27.22 25.35 -59.78
CA PRO A 272 -27.86 26.28 -60.69
C PRO A 272 -27.28 27.69 -60.53
N GLU A 273 -27.01 28.39 -61.63
CA GLU A 273 -26.55 29.79 -61.57
C GLU A 273 -27.56 30.74 -60.92
N SER A 274 -28.84 30.36 -60.97
CA SER A 274 -29.96 31.07 -60.36
C SER A 274 -30.18 30.71 -58.88
N LEU A 275 -29.25 29.97 -58.25
CA LEU A 275 -29.39 29.59 -56.85
C LEU A 275 -29.40 30.86 -55.96
N PRO A 276 -30.42 31.05 -55.11
CA PRO A 276 -30.51 32.23 -54.25
C PRO A 276 -29.31 32.34 -53.29
N VAL A 277 -28.93 33.58 -52.95
CA VAL A 277 -27.96 33.86 -51.87
C VAL A 277 -28.42 33.21 -50.56
N ALA A 278 -27.45 32.75 -49.76
CA ALA A 278 -27.60 31.96 -48.53
C ALA A 278 -28.09 30.51 -48.71
N SER A 279 -28.31 30.04 -49.94
CA SER A 279 -28.61 28.63 -50.19
C SER A 279 -27.40 27.74 -49.90
N VAL A 280 -27.67 26.52 -49.41
CA VAL A 280 -26.65 25.50 -49.16
C VAL A 280 -26.20 24.87 -50.48
N VAL A 281 -24.91 24.93 -50.74
CA VAL A 281 -24.25 24.34 -51.92
C VAL A 281 -23.78 22.92 -51.63
N ALA A 282 -23.17 22.72 -50.46
CA ALA A 282 -22.58 21.45 -50.09
C ALA A 282 -22.51 21.30 -48.56
N ARG A 283 -22.53 20.05 -48.12
CA ARG A 283 -22.17 19.64 -46.76
C ARG A 283 -20.94 18.75 -46.86
N ILE A 284 -19.87 19.14 -46.18
CA ILE A 284 -18.64 18.36 -46.09
C ILE A 284 -18.38 18.03 -44.63
N LYS A 285 -17.86 16.82 -44.37
CA LYS A 285 -17.54 16.38 -43.03
C LYS A 285 -16.12 15.85 -42.99
N ALA A 286 -15.28 16.45 -42.16
CA ALA A 286 -14.03 15.85 -41.75
C ALA A 286 -14.32 14.76 -40.72
N ALA A 287 -13.44 13.78 -40.61
CA ALA A 287 -13.47 12.76 -39.57
C ALA A 287 -12.23 12.94 -38.70
N ASP A 288 -12.45 12.95 -37.40
CA ASP A 288 -11.43 12.98 -36.36
C ASP A 288 -11.63 11.74 -35.49
N ALA A 289 -10.54 11.09 -35.07
CA ALA A 289 -10.58 9.88 -34.26
C ALA A 289 -10.59 10.17 -32.74
N ASP A 290 -10.20 11.40 -32.37
CA ASP A 290 -10.22 11.90 -31.00
C ASP A 290 -11.66 12.01 -30.48
N ILE A 291 -11.84 12.34 -29.19
CA ILE A 291 -13.17 12.52 -28.58
C ILE A 291 -13.35 13.85 -27.86
N GLY A 292 -14.62 14.19 -27.64
CA GLY A 292 -14.99 15.40 -26.90
C GLY A 292 -14.46 16.67 -27.57
N ALA A 293 -13.80 17.52 -26.78
CA ALA A 293 -13.31 18.81 -27.26
C ALA A 293 -12.17 18.70 -28.30
N ASN A 294 -11.43 17.59 -28.32
CA ASN A 294 -10.34 17.40 -29.29
C ASN A 294 -10.89 17.07 -30.69
N ALA A 295 -12.11 16.56 -30.78
CA ALA A 295 -12.82 16.27 -32.02
C ALA A 295 -13.80 17.38 -32.48
N GLU A 296 -13.88 18.51 -31.78
CA GLU A 296 -14.71 19.65 -32.19
C GLU A 296 -14.09 20.34 -33.42
N MET A 297 -14.87 20.51 -34.48
CA MET A 297 -14.35 20.94 -35.79
C MET A 297 -14.60 22.42 -36.06
N GLU A 298 -13.55 23.11 -36.49
CA GLU A 298 -13.63 24.43 -37.14
C GLU A 298 -13.34 24.28 -38.63
N TYR A 299 -14.16 24.90 -39.49
CA TYR A 299 -13.99 24.87 -40.94
C TYR A 299 -13.67 26.25 -41.51
N LYS A 300 -12.69 26.33 -42.41
CA LYS A 300 -12.30 27.56 -43.11
C LYS A 300 -12.00 27.30 -44.59
N ILE A 301 -12.39 28.22 -45.47
CA ILE A 301 -11.96 28.20 -46.87
C ILE A 301 -10.60 28.91 -46.94
N VAL A 302 -9.56 28.19 -47.36
CA VAL A 302 -8.17 28.70 -47.35
C VAL A 302 -7.69 29.13 -48.73
N ASP A 303 -8.37 28.71 -49.79
CA ASP A 303 -8.00 29.06 -51.17
C ASP A 303 -9.23 28.99 -52.10
N GLY A 304 -9.14 29.65 -53.25
CA GLY A 304 -10.12 29.58 -54.34
C GLY A 304 -11.36 30.47 -54.19
N ASP A 305 -11.59 31.07 -53.01
CA ASP A 305 -12.72 31.98 -52.75
C ASP A 305 -12.30 33.46 -52.75
N GLY A 306 -11.37 33.84 -53.64
CA GLY A 306 -10.83 35.21 -53.73
C GLY A 306 -11.87 36.31 -54.02
N LEU A 307 -13.12 35.94 -54.32
CA LEU A 307 -14.25 36.83 -54.55
C LEU A 307 -15.27 36.85 -53.40
N GLY A 308 -15.09 36.01 -52.37
CA GLY A 308 -16.04 35.84 -51.26
C GLY A 308 -17.42 35.38 -51.76
N ILE A 309 -17.44 34.45 -52.71
CA ILE A 309 -18.66 33.88 -53.30
C ILE A 309 -19.22 32.81 -52.38
N PHE A 310 -18.37 32.12 -51.62
CA PHE A 310 -18.78 31.05 -50.72
C PHE A 310 -18.52 31.44 -49.26
N LYS A 311 -19.29 30.86 -48.35
CA LYS A 311 -19.04 30.91 -46.91
C LYS A 311 -19.20 29.53 -46.34
N ILE A 312 -18.26 29.11 -45.49
CA ILE A 312 -18.36 27.87 -44.74
C ILE A 312 -18.71 28.17 -43.28
N SER A 313 -19.60 27.38 -42.70
CA SER A 313 -19.96 27.42 -41.28
C SER A 313 -20.11 26.02 -40.73
N VAL A 314 -19.79 25.81 -39.45
CA VAL A 314 -20.00 24.52 -38.80
C VAL A 314 -21.43 24.37 -38.29
N ASP A 315 -22.01 23.21 -38.55
CA ASP A 315 -23.25 22.74 -37.92
C ASP A 315 -22.90 22.14 -36.55
N LYS A 316 -23.38 22.76 -35.46
CA LYS A 316 -22.98 22.38 -34.09
C LYS A 316 -23.43 20.98 -33.70
N ASP A 317 -24.52 20.50 -34.28
CA ASP A 317 -25.12 19.21 -33.92
C ASP A 317 -24.46 18.07 -34.70
N THR A 318 -24.14 18.31 -35.98
CA THR A 318 -23.61 17.26 -36.88
C THR A 318 -22.09 17.33 -37.10
N GLN A 319 -21.45 18.43 -36.71
CA GLN A 319 -20.04 18.77 -36.98
C GLN A 319 -19.72 18.80 -38.50
N GLU A 320 -20.72 19.08 -39.32
CA GLU A 320 -20.55 19.26 -40.77
C GLU A 320 -20.18 20.71 -41.11
N GLY A 321 -19.26 20.88 -42.06
CA GLY A 321 -19.02 22.15 -42.75
C GLY A 321 -20.10 22.39 -43.80
N ILE A 322 -20.99 23.35 -43.54
CA ILE A 322 -22.03 23.80 -44.46
C ILE A 322 -21.46 24.92 -45.34
N ILE A 323 -21.38 24.67 -46.64
CA ILE A 323 -20.97 25.66 -47.64
C ILE A 323 -22.22 26.34 -48.19
N THR A 324 -22.29 27.65 -48.04
CA THR A 324 -23.39 28.50 -48.52
C THR A 324 -22.89 29.50 -49.54
N ILE A 325 -23.78 29.92 -50.43
CA ILE A 325 -23.47 30.93 -51.44
C ILE A 325 -23.74 32.35 -50.92
N GLN A 326 -22.79 33.27 -51.10
CA GLN A 326 -22.86 34.67 -50.66
C GLN A 326 -23.11 35.65 -51.83
N LYS A 327 -22.72 35.27 -53.05
CA LYS A 327 -22.89 36.07 -54.27
C LYS A 327 -23.26 35.15 -55.44
N CYS A 328 -23.92 35.69 -56.47
CA CYS A 328 -24.27 34.91 -57.65
C CYS A 328 -23.02 34.23 -58.25
N PRO A 329 -23.08 32.91 -58.52
CA PRO A 329 -21.90 32.17 -58.95
C PRO A 329 -21.63 32.45 -60.44
N SER A 330 -20.38 32.78 -60.79
CA SER A 330 -19.91 32.70 -62.18
C SER A 330 -19.62 31.23 -62.60
N PRO A 331 -19.46 30.90 -63.89
CA PRO A 331 -19.18 29.53 -64.32
C PRO A 331 -17.85 29.01 -63.74
N ASN A 332 -17.86 27.77 -63.24
CA ASN A 332 -16.73 27.02 -62.66
C ASN A 332 -15.99 27.72 -61.49
N HIS A 333 -16.18 27.18 -60.29
CA HIS A 333 -15.42 27.58 -59.10
C HIS A 333 -14.71 26.39 -58.48
N SER A 334 -13.52 26.64 -57.94
CA SER A 334 -12.80 25.70 -57.11
C SER A 334 -12.46 26.39 -55.81
N ILE A 335 -12.81 25.76 -54.68
CA ILE A 335 -12.46 26.25 -53.34
C ILE A 335 -11.74 25.13 -52.59
N ARG A 336 -10.82 25.51 -51.70
CA ARG A 336 -10.11 24.57 -50.85
C ARG A 336 -10.54 24.77 -49.39
N PRO A 337 -11.42 23.89 -48.86
CA PRO A 337 -11.75 23.90 -47.45
C PRO A 337 -10.62 23.26 -46.62
N SER A 338 -10.50 23.71 -45.38
CA SER A 338 -9.67 23.15 -44.31
C SER A 338 -10.55 22.91 -43.08
N ALA A 339 -10.19 21.89 -42.29
CA ALA A 339 -10.79 21.59 -41.00
C ALA A 339 -9.66 21.52 -39.95
N SER A 340 -9.91 22.04 -38.75
CA SER A 340 -8.99 22.00 -37.61
C SER A 340 -9.77 21.82 -36.31
N PRO A 341 -9.13 21.32 -35.23
CA PRO A 341 -9.74 21.33 -33.90
C PRO A 341 -10.09 22.75 -33.45
N ASP A 342 -11.25 22.96 -32.81
CA ASP A 342 -11.76 24.28 -32.39
C ASP A 342 -10.84 24.99 -31.36
N LYS A 343 -9.98 24.23 -30.67
CA LYS A 343 -9.00 24.76 -29.71
C LYS A 343 -7.60 24.21 -29.98
N LEU A 344 -6.79 25.00 -30.68
CA LEU A 344 -5.34 24.91 -30.60
C LEU A 344 -4.90 25.49 -29.24
N PHE A 345 -4.44 24.64 -28.32
CA PHE A 345 -3.71 25.08 -27.12
C PHE A 345 -2.21 24.91 -27.31
#